data_AF-A0A4Y2NPQ0-F1
#
_entry.id   AF-A0A4Y2NPQ0-F1
#
_cell.length_a   1.000
_cell.length_b   1.000
_cell.length_c   1.000
_cell.angle_alpha   90.00
_cell.angle_beta   90.00
_cell.angle_gamma   90.00
#
_symmetry.space_group_name_H-M   'P 1'
#
loop_
_entity.id
_entity.type
_entity.pdbx_description
1 polymer ?
#
loop_
_entity_poly.entity_id
_entity_poly.type
_entity_poly.pdbx_seq_one_letter_code
_entity_poly.pdbx_strand_id
1 'polypeptide(L)'
;MIESLSLRFVDSHRVGFIDYIVHPLWETWADLVHPDAQEILDTLEENRDYYQNLIPLSPLTKEAPNSELAAAAEKIQFHITS
;
A
#
# COMPACT_ATOMS: atom_id res chain seq x y z
N MET A 1 -14.60 -14.63 -1.34
CA MET A 1 -14.77 -13.17 -1.20
C MET A 1 -13.98 -12.63 -0.01
N ILE A 2 -14.07 -13.24 1.19
CA ILE A 2 -13.31 -12.83 2.39
C ILE A 2 -11.79 -13.10 2.26
N GLU A 3 -11.38 -14.27 1.75
CA GLU A 3 -9.96 -14.60 1.50
C GLU A 3 -9.26 -13.61 0.56
N SER A 4 -9.94 -13.16 -0.49
CA SER A 4 -9.43 -12.15 -1.43
C SER A 4 -9.33 -10.74 -0.81
N LEU A 5 -10.16 -10.41 0.17
CA LEU A 5 -10.04 -9.17 0.95
C LEU A 5 -8.90 -9.25 1.96
N SER A 6 -8.73 -10.41 2.62
CA SER A 6 -7.63 -10.69 3.55
C SER A 6 -6.27 -10.58 2.86
N LEU A 7 -6.12 -11.21 1.69
CA LEU A 7 -4.89 -11.13 0.90
C LEU A 7 -4.58 -9.67 0.49
N ARG A 8 -5.60 -8.93 0.00
CA ARG A 8 -5.44 -7.50 -0.34
C ARG A 8 -4.99 -6.65 0.84
N PHE A 9 -5.52 -6.91 2.03
CA PHE A 9 -5.13 -6.18 3.23
C PHE A 9 -3.65 -6.41 3.56
N VAL A 10 -3.21 -7.66 3.53
CA VAL A 10 -1.82 -8.03 3.80
C VAL A 10 -0.88 -7.39 2.78
N ASP A 11 -1.19 -7.48 1.49
CA ASP A 11 -0.33 -6.95 0.43
C ASP A 11 -0.27 -5.42 0.43
N SER A 12 -1.40 -4.75 0.70
CA SER A 12 -1.43 -3.28 0.86
C SER A 12 -0.67 -2.81 2.10
N HIS A 13 -0.74 -3.57 3.19
CA HIS A 13 0.02 -3.25 4.41
C HIS A 13 1.53 -3.41 4.21
N ARG A 14 1.98 -4.38 3.40
CA ARG A 14 3.42 -4.53 3.08
C ARG A 14 3.95 -3.30 2.37
N VAL A 15 3.24 -2.84 1.33
CA VAL A 15 3.62 -1.62 0.59
C VAL A 15 3.60 -0.40 1.51
N GLY A 16 2.52 -0.21 2.28
CA GLY A 16 2.44 0.93 3.21
C GLY A 16 3.52 0.89 4.30
N PHE A 17 3.89 -0.28 4.81
CA PHE A 17 4.99 -0.40 5.77
C PHE A 17 6.32 0.00 5.16
N ILE A 18 6.56 -0.37 3.89
CA ILE A 18 7.76 0.06 3.17
C ILE A 18 7.76 1.58 2.99
N ASP A 19 6.68 2.17 2.48
CA ASP A 19 6.61 3.60 2.16
C ASP A 19 6.72 4.51 3.40
N TYR A 20 6.09 4.13 4.51
CA TYR A 20 5.95 5.02 5.67
C TYR A 20 6.96 4.75 6.79
N ILE A 21 7.62 3.58 6.81
CA ILE A 21 8.54 3.20 7.90
C ILE A 21 9.91 2.81 7.34
N VAL A 22 9.96 1.80 6.47
CA VAL A 22 11.23 1.19 6.05
C VAL A 22 12.03 2.14 5.16
N HIS A 23 11.39 2.70 4.12
CA HIS A 23 12.07 3.54 3.14
C HIS A 23 12.67 4.82 3.76
N PRO A 24 11.93 5.62 4.56
CA PRO A 24 12.53 6.81 5.20
C PRO A 24 13.70 6.48 6.15
N LEU A 25 13.65 5.32 6.81
CA LEU A 25 14.74 4.86 7.68
C LEU A 25 15.98 4.46 6.88
N TRP A 26 15.78 3.65 5.83
CA TRP A 26 16.88 3.16 4.99
C TRP A 26 17.50 4.26 4.14
N GLU A 27 16.73 5.25 3.70
CA GLU A 27 17.25 6.47 3.06
C GLU A 27 18.19 7.21 4.01
N THR A 28 17.75 7.49 5.25
CA THR A 28 18.58 8.16 6.26
C THR A 28 19.85 7.36 6.59
N TRP A 29 19.74 6.03 6.68
CA TRP A 29 20.90 5.17 6.93
C TRP A 29 21.84 5.15 5.73
N ALA A 30 21.32 5.10 4.50
CA ALA A 30 22.13 5.06 3.29
C ALA A 30 22.93 6.35 3.08
N ASP A 31 22.34 7.49 3.41
CA ASP A 31 23.04 8.78 3.44
C ASP A 31 24.20 8.79 4.45
N LEU A 32 24.02 8.14 5.61
CA LEU A 32 25.03 8.09 6.67
C LEU A 32 26.26 7.25 6.27
N VAL A 33 26.06 6.14 5.56
CA VAL A 33 27.12 5.18 5.23
C VAL A 33 27.45 5.16 3.74
N HIS A 34 27.13 6.23 3.01
CA HIS A 34 27.36 6.30 1.57
C HIS A 34 28.82 6.01 1.20
N PRO A 35 29.08 5.13 0.20
CA PRO A 35 28.14 4.52 -0.74
C PRO A 35 27.60 3.13 -0.34
N ASP A 36 27.96 2.60 0.83
CA ASP A 36 27.91 1.17 1.13
C ASP A 36 26.49 0.58 1.23
N ALA A 37 25.47 1.42 1.41
CA ALA A 37 24.08 1.02 1.58
C ALA A 37 23.24 1.05 0.30
N GLN A 38 23.78 1.59 -0.80
CA GLN A 38 22.99 1.91 -2.00
C GLN A 38 22.33 0.66 -2.59
N GLU A 39 23.07 -0.45 -2.70
CA GLU A 39 22.55 -1.72 -3.23
C GLU A 39 21.35 -2.25 -2.44
N ILE A 40 21.33 -2.04 -1.11
CA ILE A 40 20.22 -2.46 -0.26
C ILE A 40 19.01 -1.56 -0.48
N LEU A 41 19.22 -0.25 -0.67
CA LEU A 41 18.15 0.69 -0.97
C LEU A 41 17.51 0.39 -2.33
N ASP A 42 18.33 0.12 -3.35
CA ASP A 42 17.86 -0.27 -4.69
C ASP A 42 17.03 -1.58 -4.61
N THR A 43 17.53 -2.57 -3.86
CA THR A 43 16.80 -3.83 -3.64
C THR A 43 15.49 -3.61 -2.87
N LEU A 44 15.44 -2.66 -1.94
CA LEU A 44 14.22 -2.32 -1.20
C LEU A 44 13.14 -1.75 -2.13
N GLU A 45 13.54 -0.89 -3.08
CA GLU A 45 12.65 -0.34 -4.10
C GLU A 45 12.09 -1.44 -5.02
N GLU A 46 12.93 -2.35 -5.49
CA GLU A 46 12.50 -3.50 -6.30
C GLU A 46 11.48 -4.37 -5.55
N ASN A 47 11.72 -4.63 -4.26
CA ASN A 47 10.79 -5.38 -3.42
C ASN A 47 9.45 -4.65 -3.21
N ARG A 48 9.50 -3.32 -3.05
CA ARG A 48 8.31 -2.49 -2.92
C ARG A 48 7.43 -2.59 -4.17
N ASP A 49 8.04 -2.51 -5.34
CA ASP A 49 7.35 -2.64 -6.62
C ASP A 49 6.81 -4.05 -6.84
N TYR A 50 7.57 -5.08 -6.45
CA TYR A 50 7.08 -6.46 -6.45
C TYR A 50 5.79 -6.60 -5.64
N TYR A 51 5.75 -6.12 -4.40
CA TYR A 51 4.54 -6.18 -3.57
C TYR A 51 3.41 -5.32 -4.13
N GLN A 52 3.71 -4.15 -4.69
CA GLN A 52 2.72 -3.30 -5.35
C GLN A 52 2.03 -4.02 -6.51
N ASN A 53 2.79 -4.79 -7.30
CA ASN A 53 2.27 -5.54 -8.44
C ASN A 53 1.43 -6.75 -8.03
N LEU A 54 1.63 -7.27 -6.81
CA LEU A 54 0.78 -8.32 -6.24
C LEU A 54 -0.59 -7.79 -5.79
N ILE A 55 -0.71 -6.50 -5.51
CA ILE A 55 -1.99 -5.88 -5.18
C ILE A 55 -2.89 -5.90 -6.42
N PRO A 56 -3.97 -6.69 -6.44
CA PRO A 56 -4.84 -6.77 -7.60
C PRO A 56 -5.48 -5.41 -7.84
N LEU A 57 -5.24 -4.80 -9.03
CA LEU A 57 -6.07 -3.71 -9.53
C LEU A 57 -7.48 -4.27 -9.76
N SER A 58 -8.37 -4.13 -8.78
CA SER A 58 -9.75 -4.60 -8.90
C SER A 58 -10.47 -3.84 -10.03
N PRO A 59 -11.39 -4.47 -10.79
CA PRO A 59 -12.07 -3.88 -11.96
C PRO A 59 -13.06 -2.73 -11.64
N LEU A 60 -13.02 -2.14 -10.43
CA LEU A 60 -13.87 -1.01 -10.05
C LEU A 60 -13.70 0.21 -10.98
N THR A 61 -12.63 0.25 -11.78
CA THR A 61 -12.34 1.35 -12.70
C THR A 61 -12.86 1.12 -14.13
N LYS A 62 -13.44 -0.04 -14.49
CA LYS A 62 -13.87 -0.26 -15.88
C LYS A 62 -15.37 -0.16 -16.14
N GLU A 63 -16.28 -0.58 -15.25
CA GLU A 63 -17.72 -0.31 -15.43
C GLU A 63 -18.46 -0.32 -14.07
N ALA A 64 -18.92 0.84 -13.61
CA ALA A 64 -19.99 0.92 -12.61
C ALA A 64 -20.69 2.30 -12.66
N PRO A 65 -21.71 2.48 -13.52
CA PRO A 65 -22.72 3.52 -13.30
C PRO A 65 -23.72 3.05 -12.23
N ASN A 66 -23.27 2.76 -11.01
CA ASN A 66 -24.14 2.15 -9.99
C ASN A 66 -23.87 2.78 -8.62
N SER A 67 -24.74 3.72 -8.26
CA SER A 67 -24.80 4.55 -7.05
C SER A 67 -24.73 3.83 -5.69
N GLU A 68 -24.57 2.50 -5.63
CA GLU A 68 -24.69 1.72 -4.39
C GLU A 68 -23.36 1.52 -3.65
N LEU A 69 -22.23 1.40 -4.35
CA LEU A 69 -20.91 1.27 -3.68
C LEU A 69 -20.44 2.59 -3.07
N ALA A 70 -20.76 3.73 -3.70
CA ALA A 70 -20.50 5.05 -3.15
C ALA A 70 -21.32 5.30 -1.87
N ALA A 71 -22.60 4.89 -1.87
CA ALA A 71 -23.47 4.97 -0.70
C ALA A 71 -22.99 4.04 0.45
N ALA A 72 -22.41 2.88 0.13
CA ALA A 72 -21.82 2.00 1.13
C ALA A 72 -20.53 2.59 1.75
N ALA A 73 -19.72 3.31 0.97
CA ALA A 73 -18.53 4.00 1.45
C ALA A 73 -18.88 5.19 2.35
N GLU A 74 -19.93 5.95 2.03
CA GLU A 74 -20.41 7.07 2.86
C GLU A 74 -20.98 6.58 4.21
N LYS A 75 -21.61 5.39 4.24
CA LYS A 75 -22.16 4.78 5.46
C LYS A 75 -21.09 4.34 6.47
N ILE A 76 -19.82 4.25 6.07
CA ILE A 76 -18.67 3.95 6.95
C ILE A 76 -18.06 5.23 7.53
N GLN A 77 -18.52 6.41 7.12
CA GLN A 77 -18.10 7.68 7.71
C GLN A 77 -18.68 7.82 9.14
N PHE A 78 -17.87 7.40 10.11
CA PHE A 78 -18.17 7.42 11.54
C PHE A 78 -18.74 8.77 12.00
N HIS A 79 -19.90 8.73 12.66
CA HIS A 79 -20.38 9.87 13.43
C HIS A 79 -19.45 10.05 14.63
N ILE A 80 -18.59 11.08 14.58
CA ILE A 80 -17.95 11.62 15.77
C ILE A 80 -19.05 12.37 16.53
N THR A 81 -19.62 11.72 17.54
CA THR A 81 -20.46 12.38 18.54
C THR A 81 -19.58 13.27 19.41
N SER A 82 -19.78 14.59 19.36
CA SER A 82 -19.52 15.47 20.51
C SER A 82 -20.66 15.38 21.51
#